data_AF-A0A0J6S021-F1
#
_entry.id   AF-A0A0J6S021-F1
#
_cell.length_a   1.000
_cell.length_b   1.000
_cell.length_c   1.000
_cell.angle_alpha   90.00
_cell.angle_beta   90.00
_cell.angle_gamma   90.00
#
_symmetry.space_group_name_H-M   'P 1'
#
loop_
_entity.id
_entity.type
_entity.pdbx_description
1 polymer ?
#
loop_
_entity_poly.entity_id
_entity_poly.type
_entity_poly.pdbx_seq_one_letter_code
_entity_poly.pdbx_strand_id
1 'polypeptide(L)'
;MEGPAVQVLADGRLHLQHGPIDLVLRAYGAEGAVAEAHRAAVARFSTVLPELVGELSELRRPMSARPRVDGAVARRMVAACRPHQAFITPMAAVAGAVADEILDAMRAVASLDKAFVNDGGDIALHLTEGETLAVGVAADFSRGPVPALNGRVILAYADGIGGIATSGRQGRSLSLGLADSVTVLARDAAAADAAATLIANAVDLPDHPGVRRTPATDLDPDSDLGDKLVTVAVPALAPDAIAAALEAGRRRAATMREAGLIRSAALMLQGRTVVLEERREIRP
;
A
#
# COMPACT_ATOMS: atom_id res chain seq x y z
N MET A 1 -0.77 25.70 8.95
CA MET A 1 -0.63 24.26 9.25
C MET A 1 0.41 24.12 10.32
N GLU A 2 0.16 23.30 11.33
CA GLU A 2 1.22 22.84 12.23
C GLU A 2 2.33 22.16 11.42
N GLY A 3 3.58 22.32 11.84
CA GLY A 3 4.70 21.63 11.21
C GLY A 3 4.68 20.13 11.49
N PRO A 4 5.52 19.33 10.80
CA PRO A 4 5.62 17.90 11.06
C PRO A 4 6.06 17.62 12.50
N ALA A 5 5.40 16.67 13.16
CA ALA A 5 5.85 16.11 14.43
C ALA A 5 6.93 15.05 14.17
N VAL A 6 7.96 15.03 15.03
CA VAL A 6 9.10 14.13 14.92
C VAL A 6 9.38 13.51 16.28
N GLN A 7 9.41 12.18 16.35
CA GLN A 7 9.66 11.45 17.59
C GLN A 7 10.58 10.25 17.35
N VAL A 8 11.63 10.10 18.17
CA VAL A 8 12.42 8.86 18.22
C VAL A 8 11.75 7.90 19.21
N LEU A 9 11.43 6.70 18.75
CA LEU A 9 10.82 5.64 19.57
C LEU A 9 11.88 4.89 20.38
N ALA A 10 11.45 4.24 21.46
CA ALA A 10 12.34 3.55 22.40
C ALA A 10 13.20 2.44 21.77
N ASP A 11 12.79 1.88 20.63
CA ASP A 11 13.51 0.83 19.91
C ASP A 11 14.37 1.35 18.74
N GLY A 12 14.58 2.67 18.69
CA GLY A 12 15.41 3.35 17.69
C GLY A 12 14.72 3.62 16.36
N ARG A 13 13.42 3.30 16.23
CA ARG A 13 12.62 3.76 15.09
C ARG A 13 12.37 5.26 15.15
N LEU A 14 12.19 5.88 13.99
CA LEU A 14 11.76 7.26 13.87
C LEU A 14 10.30 7.30 13.45
N HIS A 15 9.51 8.13 14.14
CA HIS A 15 8.13 8.41 13.86
C HIS A 15 7.99 9.85 13.35
N LEU A 16 7.34 10.02 12.21
CA LEU A 16 7.10 11.32 11.57
C LEU A 16 5.62 11.44 11.24
N GLN A 17 4.98 12.54 11.64
CA GLN A 17 3.56 12.76 11.38
C GLN A 17 3.31 14.17 10.86
N HIS A 18 2.52 14.32 9.79
CA HIS A 18 2.07 15.61 9.28
C HIS A 18 0.70 15.46 8.63
N GLY A 19 -0.34 16.00 9.27
CA GLY A 19 -1.72 15.79 8.82
C GLY A 19 -2.07 14.30 8.83
N PRO A 20 -2.57 13.73 7.70
CA PRO A 20 -2.93 12.32 7.62
C PRO A 20 -1.75 11.37 7.39
N ILE A 21 -0.56 11.89 7.07
CA ILE A 21 0.63 11.10 6.75
C ILE A 21 1.34 10.71 8.05
N ASP A 22 1.59 9.42 8.25
CA ASP A 22 2.01 8.84 9.53
C ASP A 22 3.08 7.77 9.32
N LEU A 23 4.34 8.19 9.33
CA LEU A 23 5.47 7.34 8.99
C LEU A 23 6.15 6.74 10.21
N VAL A 24 6.42 5.44 10.16
CA VAL A 24 7.37 4.75 11.03
C VAL A 24 8.50 4.19 10.19
N LEU A 25 9.73 4.61 10.46
CA LEU A 25 10.90 4.21 9.67
C LEU A 25 12.06 3.76 10.55
N ARG A 26 12.97 3.00 9.94
CA ARG A 26 14.25 2.62 10.54
C ARG A 26 15.30 2.37 9.48
N ALA A 27 16.53 2.79 9.75
CA ALA A 27 17.71 2.44 9.00
C ALA A 27 18.70 1.60 9.83
N TYR A 28 19.52 0.83 9.14
CA TYR A 28 20.59 0.00 9.69
C TYR A 28 21.86 0.27 8.90
N GLY A 29 23.00 0.33 9.60
CA GLY A 29 24.29 0.69 9.02
C GLY A 29 25.19 1.39 10.04
N ALA A 30 26.25 2.03 9.57
CA ALA A 30 27.10 2.86 10.41
C ALA A 30 26.30 3.98 11.10
N GLU A 31 26.55 4.24 12.38
CA GLU A 31 25.78 5.18 13.21
C GLU A 31 25.67 6.57 12.56
N GLY A 32 26.77 7.09 12.02
CA GLY A 32 26.79 8.38 11.31
C GLY A 32 25.90 8.40 10.07
N ALA A 33 25.90 7.31 9.28
CA ALA A 33 25.07 7.17 8.08
C ALA A 33 23.58 7.07 8.43
N VAL A 34 23.23 6.33 9.49
CA VAL A 34 21.85 6.24 10.00
C VAL A 34 21.35 7.61 10.47
N ALA A 35 22.18 8.35 11.21
CA ALA A 35 21.82 9.70 11.68
C ALA A 35 21.64 10.68 10.51
N GLU A 36 22.47 10.59 9.47
CA GLU A 36 22.34 11.39 8.25
C GLU A 36 21.07 11.06 7.46
N ALA A 37 20.79 9.76 7.27
CA ALA A 37 19.55 9.30 6.65
C ALA A 37 18.31 9.82 7.39
N HIS A 38 18.26 9.70 8.72
CA HIS A 38 17.13 10.20 9.51
C HIS A 38 16.95 11.72 9.38
N ARG A 39 18.04 12.50 9.34
CA ARG A 39 17.95 13.96 9.09
C ARG A 39 17.39 14.27 7.71
N ALA A 40 17.83 13.54 6.67
CA ALA A 40 17.29 13.70 5.32
C ALA A 40 15.81 13.32 5.23
N ALA A 41 15.39 12.24 5.91
CA ALA A 41 13.99 11.85 6.00
C ALA A 41 13.13 12.96 6.62
N VAL A 42 13.53 13.52 7.75
CA VAL A 42 12.81 14.64 8.42
C VAL A 42 12.74 15.86 7.51
N ALA A 43 13.86 16.24 6.89
CA ALA A 43 13.93 17.39 6.01
C ALA A 43 12.98 17.21 4.80
N ARG A 44 13.01 16.05 4.15
CA ARG A 44 12.15 15.77 3.01
C ARG A 44 10.67 15.69 3.40
N PHE A 45 10.36 15.02 4.50
CA PHE A 45 9.00 14.85 4.99
C PHE A 45 8.29 16.17 5.25
N SER A 46 9.04 17.19 5.69
CA SER A 46 8.50 18.53 5.97
C SER A 46 7.84 19.21 4.76
N THR A 47 8.21 18.83 3.53
CA THR A 47 7.68 19.45 2.30
C THR A 47 6.63 18.59 1.58
N VAL A 48 6.47 17.32 1.96
CA VAL A 48 5.58 16.35 1.29
C VAL A 48 4.12 16.80 1.29
N LEU A 49 3.55 17.09 2.48
CA LEU A 49 2.13 17.44 2.57
C LEU A 49 1.79 18.72 1.81
N PRO A 50 2.56 19.84 1.93
CA PRO A 50 2.33 21.03 1.12
C PRO A 50 2.38 20.78 -0.39
N GLU A 51 3.34 19.98 -0.88
CA GLU A 51 3.43 19.59 -2.29
C GLU A 51 2.16 18.85 -2.74
N LEU A 52 1.74 17.81 -2.01
CA LEU A 52 0.55 17.02 -2.34
C LEU A 52 -0.74 17.84 -2.30
N VAL A 53 -0.88 18.73 -1.31
CA VAL A 53 -2.04 19.65 -1.23
C VAL A 53 -2.07 20.59 -2.44
N GLY A 54 -0.92 21.08 -2.88
CA GLY A 54 -0.79 21.94 -4.06
C GLY A 54 -1.24 21.26 -5.36
N GLU A 55 -1.18 19.92 -5.43
CA GLU A 55 -1.52 19.14 -6.61
C GLU A 55 -2.80 18.30 -6.46
N LEU A 56 -3.53 18.46 -5.34
CA LEU A 56 -4.63 17.57 -4.96
C LEU A 56 -5.75 17.51 -6.01
N SER A 57 -6.04 18.62 -6.69
CA SER A 57 -7.05 18.68 -7.74
C SER A 57 -6.69 17.79 -8.93
N GLU A 58 -5.40 17.66 -9.28
CA GLU A 58 -4.92 16.77 -10.33
C GLU A 58 -4.84 15.34 -9.83
N LEU A 59 -4.40 15.12 -8.59
CA LEU A 59 -4.26 13.80 -7.99
C LEU A 59 -5.59 13.07 -7.78
N ARG A 60 -6.70 13.81 -7.65
CA ARG A 60 -8.05 13.23 -7.57
C ARG A 60 -8.67 12.91 -8.93
N ARG A 61 -8.04 13.30 -10.04
CA ARG A 61 -8.58 13.01 -11.37
C ARG A 61 -8.36 11.54 -11.73
N PRO A 62 -9.32 10.89 -12.41
CA PRO A 62 -9.10 9.55 -12.93
C PRO A 62 -7.93 9.55 -13.92
N MET A 63 -7.17 8.46 -13.96
CA MET A 63 -6.03 8.32 -14.87
C MET A 63 -6.41 8.47 -16.36
N SER A 64 -7.66 8.18 -16.72
CA SER A 64 -8.21 8.44 -18.06
C SER A 64 -8.20 9.92 -18.45
N ALA A 65 -8.27 10.83 -17.49
CA ALA A 65 -8.18 12.27 -17.68
C ALA A 65 -6.74 12.80 -17.81
N ARG A 66 -5.74 11.91 -17.70
CA ARG A 66 -4.30 12.20 -17.84
C ARG A 66 -3.84 13.36 -16.93
N PRO A 67 -3.87 13.15 -15.60
CA PRO A 67 -3.47 14.18 -14.63
C PRO A 67 -2.03 14.65 -14.89
N ARG A 68 -1.80 15.95 -14.71
CA ARG A 68 -0.52 16.61 -14.90
C ARG A 68 0.03 17.06 -13.56
N VAL A 69 1.23 16.57 -13.23
CA VAL A 69 1.84 16.76 -11.92
C VAL A 69 3.34 17.04 -12.07
N ASP A 70 3.86 17.86 -11.17
CA ASP A 70 5.22 18.37 -11.08
C ASP A 70 5.93 17.91 -9.80
N GLY A 71 5.22 17.51 -8.75
CA GLY A 71 5.83 16.99 -7.52
C GLY A 71 6.46 15.61 -7.69
N ALA A 72 7.53 15.32 -6.96
CA ALA A 72 8.20 14.01 -7.03
C ALA A 72 7.29 12.87 -6.54
N VAL A 73 6.56 13.09 -5.44
CA VAL A 73 5.58 12.12 -4.92
C VAL A 73 4.43 11.94 -5.89
N ALA A 74 3.85 13.05 -6.38
CA ALA A 74 2.75 13.03 -7.33
C ALA A 74 3.10 12.29 -8.63
N ARG A 75 4.32 12.49 -9.17
CA ARG A 75 4.81 11.72 -10.32
C ARG A 75 4.90 10.22 -10.05
N ARG A 76 5.34 9.80 -8.86
CA ARG A 76 5.34 8.38 -8.46
C ARG A 76 3.94 7.81 -8.41
N MET A 77 2.99 8.53 -7.80
CA MET A 77 1.58 8.13 -7.74
C MET A 77 0.98 7.91 -9.14
N VAL A 78 1.19 8.88 -10.05
CA VAL A 78 0.75 8.78 -11.45
C VAL A 78 1.44 7.62 -12.17
N ALA A 79 2.75 7.42 -11.95
CA ALA A 79 3.50 6.33 -12.58
C ALA A 79 3.02 4.95 -12.13
N ALA A 80 2.73 4.77 -10.84
CA ALA A 80 2.19 3.54 -10.28
C ALA A 80 0.80 3.20 -10.84
N CYS A 81 -0.06 4.20 -11.02
CA CYS A 81 -1.43 3.99 -11.51
C CYS A 81 -1.51 3.74 -13.02
N ARG A 82 -0.57 4.30 -13.80
CA ARG A 82 -0.60 4.32 -15.28
C ARG A 82 -0.71 2.96 -15.99
N PRO A 83 -0.06 1.87 -15.53
CA PRO A 83 -0.10 0.59 -16.23
C PRO A 83 -1.47 -0.12 -16.13
N HIS A 84 -2.36 0.33 -15.24
CA HIS A 84 -3.59 -0.37 -14.95
C HIS A 84 -4.74 0.05 -15.88
N GLN A 85 -5.31 -0.92 -16.58
CA GLN A 85 -6.51 -0.75 -17.40
C GLN A 85 -7.78 -0.89 -16.53
N ALA A 86 -7.95 0.01 -15.57
CA ALA A 86 -9.12 0.09 -14.70
C ALA A 86 -9.34 1.54 -14.26
N PHE A 87 -10.50 1.85 -13.70
CA PHE A 87 -10.64 3.11 -12.97
C PHE A 87 -9.70 3.11 -11.77
N ILE A 88 -8.90 4.16 -11.67
CA ILE A 88 -8.01 4.47 -10.56
C ILE A 88 -7.66 5.95 -10.65
N THR A 89 -7.40 6.57 -9.51
CA THR A 89 -6.82 7.91 -9.41
C THR A 89 -5.43 7.79 -8.79
N PRO A 90 -4.53 8.76 -9.00
CA PRO A 90 -3.26 8.81 -8.28
C PRO A 90 -3.38 8.63 -6.75
N MET A 91 -4.51 9.01 -6.13
CA MET A 91 -4.71 8.86 -4.68
C MET A 91 -4.57 7.42 -4.18
N ALA A 92 -4.78 6.42 -5.04
CA ALA A 92 -4.62 5.00 -4.70
C ALA A 92 -3.16 4.54 -4.51
N ALA A 93 -2.18 5.43 -4.66
CA ALA A 93 -0.76 5.14 -4.48
C ALA A 93 -0.06 6.13 -3.53
N VAL A 94 -0.83 6.94 -2.79
CA VAL A 94 -0.28 8.07 -2.03
C VAL A 94 0.69 7.62 -0.94
N ALA A 95 0.30 6.65 -0.11
CA ALA A 95 1.07 6.22 1.04
C ALA A 95 2.33 5.48 0.59
N GLY A 96 2.20 4.59 -0.39
CA GLY A 96 3.35 3.93 -1.03
C GLY A 96 4.32 4.93 -1.66
N ALA A 97 3.83 5.93 -2.40
CA ALA A 97 4.68 6.93 -3.04
C ALA A 97 5.40 7.85 -2.04
N VAL A 98 4.77 8.17 -0.91
CA VAL A 98 5.42 8.91 0.18
C VAL A 98 6.51 8.06 0.81
N ALA A 99 6.23 6.78 1.13
CA ALA A 99 7.21 5.87 1.70
C ALA A 99 8.45 5.72 0.79
N ASP A 100 8.23 5.53 -0.52
CA ASP A 100 9.31 5.46 -1.52
C ASP A 100 10.15 6.75 -1.56
N GLU A 101 9.51 7.92 -1.56
CA GLU A 101 10.22 9.21 -1.61
C GLU A 101 11.08 9.45 -0.36
N ILE A 102 10.59 9.11 0.82
CA ILE A 102 11.36 9.26 2.06
C ILE A 102 12.52 8.27 2.09
N LEU A 103 12.31 7.03 1.65
CA LEU A 103 13.38 6.05 1.56
C LEU A 103 14.46 6.48 0.55
N ASP A 104 14.08 7.03 -0.60
CA ASP A 104 15.01 7.55 -1.59
C ASP A 104 15.81 8.74 -1.04
N ALA A 105 15.17 9.65 -0.30
CA ALA A 105 15.87 10.77 0.34
C ALA A 105 16.92 10.30 1.36
N MET A 106 16.63 9.23 2.12
CA MET A 106 17.59 8.60 3.03
C MET A 106 18.78 7.99 2.27
N ARG A 107 18.51 7.26 1.18
CA ARG A 107 19.54 6.56 0.38
C ARG A 107 20.40 7.50 -0.45
N ALA A 108 19.89 8.68 -0.80
CA ALA A 108 20.62 9.67 -1.57
C ALA A 108 21.83 10.25 -0.79
N VAL A 109 21.78 10.24 0.54
CA VAL A 109 22.80 10.85 1.40
C VAL A 109 23.62 9.84 2.20
N ALA A 110 23.17 8.58 2.29
CA ALA A 110 23.77 7.58 3.17
C ALA A 110 23.79 6.17 2.55
N SER A 111 24.89 5.45 2.77
CA SER A 111 24.96 4.01 2.50
C SER A 111 24.39 3.24 3.69
N LEU A 112 23.28 2.54 3.46
CA LEU A 112 22.54 1.78 4.48
C LEU A 112 22.59 0.28 4.14
N ASP A 113 22.74 -0.56 5.15
CA ASP A 113 22.71 -2.02 5.00
C ASP A 113 21.28 -2.47 4.64
N LYS A 114 20.31 -1.95 5.40
CA LYS A 114 18.87 -2.06 5.11
C LYS A 114 18.09 -0.92 5.74
N ALA A 115 16.89 -0.67 5.23
CA ALA A 115 15.97 0.29 5.80
C ALA A 115 14.52 -0.03 5.43
N PHE A 116 13.57 0.51 6.18
CA PHE A 116 12.18 0.55 5.77
C PHE A 116 11.55 1.89 6.15
N VAL A 117 10.53 2.29 5.39
CA VAL A 117 9.62 3.39 5.68
C VAL A 117 8.20 2.86 5.52
N ASN A 118 7.38 2.92 6.58
CA ASN A 118 6.00 2.45 6.58
C ASN A 118 5.04 3.62 6.77
N ASP A 119 4.14 3.83 5.82
CA ASP A 119 2.99 4.75 5.92
C ASP A 119 1.70 3.93 6.01
N GLY A 120 1.17 3.74 7.22
CA GLY A 120 -0.16 3.13 7.42
C GLY A 120 -0.38 1.68 6.94
N GLY A 121 0.66 0.95 6.51
CA GLY A 121 0.55 -0.38 5.88
C GLY A 121 1.27 -0.51 4.55
N ASP A 122 1.69 0.63 3.98
CA ASP A 122 2.44 0.74 2.74
C ASP A 122 3.92 0.99 3.05
N ILE A 123 4.75 0.01 2.72
CA ILE A 123 6.13 -0.12 3.20
C ILE A 123 7.09 -0.10 2.03
N ALA A 124 7.90 0.94 1.94
CA ALA A 124 9.09 0.96 1.10
C ALA A 124 10.24 0.29 1.86
N LEU A 125 11.02 -0.56 1.19
CA LEU A 125 12.15 -1.26 1.79
C LEU A 125 13.41 -1.23 0.93
N HIS A 126 14.54 -1.09 1.60
CA HIS A 126 15.89 -1.19 1.03
C HIS A 126 16.62 -2.35 1.71
N LEU A 127 17.18 -3.24 0.91
CA LEU A 127 18.03 -4.34 1.36
C LEU A 127 19.29 -4.35 0.49
N THR A 128 20.43 -4.66 1.10
CA THR A 128 21.68 -4.97 0.40
C THR A 128 21.93 -6.48 0.41
N GLU A 129 22.90 -6.95 -0.39
CA GLU A 129 23.22 -8.37 -0.47
C GLU A 129 23.55 -8.96 0.92
N GLY A 130 22.94 -10.09 1.26
CA GLY A 130 23.06 -10.74 2.57
C GLY A 130 22.08 -10.24 3.63
N GLU A 131 21.44 -9.09 3.44
CA GLU A 131 20.44 -8.58 4.37
C GLU A 131 19.06 -9.18 4.16
N THR A 132 18.33 -9.29 5.27
CA THR A 132 16.92 -9.73 5.29
C THR A 132 16.06 -8.84 6.17
N LEU A 133 14.77 -8.79 5.85
CA LEU A 133 13.74 -8.10 6.62
C LEU A 133 12.55 -9.03 6.85
N ALA A 134 12.13 -9.19 8.10
CA ALA A 134 10.92 -9.90 8.44
C ALA A 134 9.75 -8.91 8.52
N VAL A 135 8.71 -9.14 7.74
CA VAL A 135 7.50 -8.32 7.71
C VAL A 135 6.35 -9.15 8.26
N GLY A 136 5.69 -8.65 9.30
CA GLY A 136 4.51 -9.26 9.86
C GLY A 136 3.28 -8.98 8.99
N VAL A 137 2.47 -10.01 8.74
CA VAL A 137 1.16 -9.86 8.09
C VAL A 137 0.11 -9.90 9.20
N ALA A 138 -0.60 -8.79 9.37
CA ALA A 138 -1.68 -8.63 10.34
C ALA A 138 -3.00 -8.43 9.59
N ALA A 139 -3.62 -9.53 9.19
CA ALA A 139 -4.82 -9.52 8.36
C ALA A 139 -5.95 -10.41 8.92
N ASP A 140 -5.77 -10.97 10.12
CA ASP A 140 -6.83 -11.73 10.80
C ASP A 140 -7.69 -10.82 11.68
N PHE A 141 -8.87 -10.46 11.17
CA PHE A 141 -9.89 -9.66 11.86
C PHE A 141 -10.95 -10.52 12.58
N SER A 142 -10.75 -11.83 12.72
CA SER A 142 -11.73 -12.74 13.34
C SER A 142 -12.05 -12.43 14.81
N ARG A 143 -11.16 -11.69 15.49
CA ARG A 143 -11.24 -11.39 16.94
C ARG A 143 -11.66 -9.96 17.27
N GLY A 144 -11.86 -9.10 16.27
CA GLY A 144 -12.21 -7.69 16.48
C GLY A 144 -11.62 -6.74 15.43
N PRO A 145 -11.73 -5.42 15.66
CA PRO A 145 -11.30 -4.40 14.69
C PRO A 145 -9.77 -4.25 14.59
N VAL A 146 -9.03 -4.74 15.58
CA VAL A 146 -7.56 -4.79 15.53
C VAL A 146 -7.14 -6.15 14.97
N PRO A 147 -6.40 -6.20 13.85
CA PRO A 147 -6.02 -7.46 13.26
C PRO A 147 -4.97 -8.19 14.12
N ALA A 148 -5.12 -9.50 14.24
CA ALA A 148 -4.08 -10.36 14.78
C ALA A 148 -3.01 -10.64 13.71
N LEU A 149 -1.76 -10.81 14.15
CA LEU A 149 -0.68 -11.31 13.31
C LEU A 149 -1.00 -12.75 12.92
N ASN A 150 -1.13 -13.02 11.63
CA ASN A 150 -1.46 -14.33 11.09
C ASN A 150 -0.39 -14.89 10.15
N GLY A 151 0.73 -14.18 10.00
CA GLY A 151 1.88 -14.67 9.25
C GLY A 151 3.08 -13.73 9.32
N ARG A 152 4.18 -14.17 8.73
CA ARG A 152 5.34 -13.33 8.43
C ARG A 152 5.92 -13.70 7.08
N VAL A 153 6.44 -12.71 6.37
CA VAL A 153 7.24 -12.88 5.17
C VAL A 153 8.66 -12.48 5.49
N ILE A 154 9.63 -13.31 5.12
CA ILE A 154 11.05 -12.96 5.21
C ILE A 154 11.48 -12.57 3.80
N LEU A 155 11.90 -11.33 3.65
CA LEU A 155 12.37 -10.76 2.38
C LEU A 155 13.90 -10.70 2.40
N ALA A 156 14.51 -11.13 1.31
CA ALA A 156 15.93 -11.02 1.04
C ALA A 156 16.17 -10.14 -0.18
N TYR A 157 17.39 -9.60 -0.31
CA TYR A 157 17.79 -8.78 -1.46
C TYR A 157 17.47 -9.43 -2.82
N ALA A 158 17.70 -10.74 -2.95
CA ALA A 158 17.51 -11.49 -4.18
C ALA A 158 16.04 -11.58 -4.63
N ASP A 159 15.07 -11.34 -3.75
CA ASP A 159 13.64 -11.39 -4.09
C ASP A 159 13.24 -10.20 -4.99
N GLY A 160 14.05 -9.13 -5.02
CA GLY A 160 13.79 -7.94 -5.84
C GLY A 160 12.49 -7.23 -5.47
N ILE A 161 12.09 -7.34 -4.20
CA ILE A 161 10.95 -6.65 -3.60
C ILE A 161 11.50 -5.36 -2.97
N GLY A 162 10.93 -4.23 -3.36
CA GLY A 162 11.23 -2.92 -2.77
C GLY A 162 10.00 -2.26 -2.14
N GLY A 163 8.82 -2.88 -2.28
CA GLY A 163 7.58 -2.35 -1.74
C GLY A 163 6.57 -3.42 -1.32
N ILE A 164 5.83 -3.10 -0.28
CA ILE A 164 4.69 -3.85 0.23
C ILE A 164 3.55 -2.88 0.43
N ALA A 165 2.33 -3.32 0.17
CA ALA A 165 1.14 -2.52 0.46
C ALA A 165 0.02 -3.39 0.97
N THR A 166 -0.87 -2.82 1.77
CA THR A 166 -2.06 -3.52 2.27
C THR A 166 -3.30 -2.68 2.09
N SER A 167 -4.27 -3.18 1.33
CA SER A 167 -5.55 -2.51 1.08
C SER A 167 -6.73 -3.42 1.43
N GLY A 168 -7.89 -2.85 1.73
CA GLY A 168 -9.08 -3.61 2.12
C GLY A 168 -10.04 -2.79 2.98
N ARG A 169 -11.23 -3.35 3.23
CA ARG A 169 -12.33 -2.63 3.90
C ARG A 169 -12.08 -2.29 5.37
N GLN A 170 -11.11 -2.93 6.02
CA GLN A 170 -10.73 -2.62 7.41
C GLN A 170 -9.73 -1.46 7.49
N GLY A 171 -9.25 -0.97 6.35
CA GLY A 171 -8.37 0.21 6.26
C GLY A 171 -9.14 1.53 6.40
N ARG A 172 -8.39 2.63 6.26
CA ARG A 172 -8.94 4.00 6.36
C ARG A 172 -9.62 4.49 5.07
N SER A 173 -9.37 3.80 3.95
CA SER A 173 -9.80 4.22 2.61
C SER A 173 -11.09 3.52 2.17
N LEU A 174 -11.94 4.26 1.46
CA LEU A 174 -13.16 3.70 0.89
C LEU A 174 -12.83 2.64 -0.17
N SER A 175 -13.43 1.47 -0.04
CA SER A 175 -13.19 0.32 -0.95
C SER A 175 -14.46 -0.06 -1.70
N LEU A 176 -14.32 -0.44 -2.97
CA LEU A 176 -15.43 -0.88 -3.83
C LEU A 176 -15.71 -2.39 -3.62
N GLY A 177 -14.66 -3.17 -3.38
CA GLY A 177 -14.74 -4.62 -3.21
C GLY A 177 -15.13 -5.04 -1.80
N LEU A 178 -14.94 -6.32 -1.51
CA LEU A 178 -15.34 -6.98 -0.26
C LEU A 178 -14.16 -7.43 0.60
N ALA A 179 -12.94 -7.46 0.05
CA ALA A 179 -11.76 -7.96 0.76
C ALA A 179 -11.60 -7.32 2.14
N ASP A 180 -11.31 -8.13 3.14
CA ASP A 180 -10.91 -7.63 4.46
C ASP A 180 -9.51 -7.04 4.37
N SER A 181 -8.62 -7.74 3.67
CA SER A 181 -7.25 -7.32 3.43
C SER A 181 -6.68 -7.99 2.17
N VAL A 182 -5.87 -7.23 1.44
CA VAL A 182 -5.03 -7.68 0.34
C VAL A 182 -3.65 -7.09 0.56
N THR A 183 -2.66 -7.96 0.74
CA THR A 183 -1.24 -7.57 0.81
C THR A 183 -0.57 -7.86 -0.52
N VAL A 184 0.14 -6.89 -1.09
CA VAL A 184 0.87 -7.01 -2.35
C VAL A 184 2.36 -6.80 -2.13
N LEU A 185 3.18 -7.59 -2.81
CA LEU A 185 4.63 -7.40 -2.90
C LEU A 185 4.98 -6.92 -4.32
N ALA A 186 5.73 -5.82 -4.44
CA ALA A 186 6.12 -5.23 -5.72
C ALA A 186 7.56 -4.68 -5.68
N ARG A 187 7.99 -4.08 -6.80
CA ARG A 187 9.33 -3.47 -6.92
C ARG A 187 9.50 -2.20 -6.09
N ASP A 188 8.41 -1.50 -5.84
CA ASP A 188 8.35 -0.25 -5.08
C ASP A 188 6.97 -0.16 -4.39
N ALA A 189 6.87 0.66 -3.34
CA ALA A 189 5.67 0.71 -2.50
C ALA A 189 4.50 1.37 -3.22
N ALA A 190 4.74 2.39 -4.06
CA ALA A 190 3.70 3.03 -4.86
C ALA A 190 2.98 2.04 -5.79
N ALA A 191 3.72 1.18 -6.50
CA ALA A 191 3.13 0.15 -7.34
C ALA A 191 2.40 -0.93 -6.53
N ALA A 192 2.93 -1.29 -5.36
CA ALA A 192 2.26 -2.22 -4.46
C ALA A 192 0.90 -1.65 -4.01
N ASP A 193 0.83 -0.37 -3.64
CA ASP A 193 -0.35 0.33 -3.12
C ASP A 193 -1.47 0.41 -4.17
N ALA A 194 -1.13 0.88 -5.37
CA ALA A 194 -2.07 0.91 -6.50
C ALA A 194 -2.62 -0.48 -6.83
N ALA A 195 -1.75 -1.49 -6.85
CA ALA A 195 -2.14 -2.87 -7.13
C ALA A 195 -2.99 -3.47 -6.01
N ALA A 196 -2.65 -3.24 -4.74
CA ALA A 196 -3.40 -3.72 -3.58
C ALA A 196 -4.83 -3.17 -3.62
N THR A 197 -4.98 -1.88 -3.90
CA THR A 197 -6.28 -1.21 -4.04
C THR A 197 -7.11 -1.85 -5.18
N LEU A 198 -6.51 -2.07 -6.34
CA LEU A 198 -7.21 -2.68 -7.48
C LEU A 198 -7.55 -4.15 -7.28
N ILE A 199 -6.71 -4.91 -6.60
CA ILE A 199 -6.97 -6.32 -6.29
C ILE A 199 -8.04 -6.43 -5.21
N ALA A 200 -7.99 -5.61 -4.16
CA ALA A 200 -9.02 -5.54 -3.13
C ALA A 200 -10.39 -5.20 -3.73
N ASN A 201 -10.44 -4.23 -4.65
CA ASN A 201 -11.65 -3.88 -5.38
C ASN A 201 -12.16 -4.99 -6.31
N ALA A 202 -11.28 -5.89 -6.77
CA ALA A 202 -11.66 -7.03 -7.61
C ALA A 202 -12.13 -8.25 -6.82
N VAL A 203 -11.89 -8.31 -5.50
CA VAL A 203 -12.53 -9.30 -4.62
C VAL A 203 -13.96 -8.85 -4.42
N ASP A 204 -14.86 -9.28 -5.29
CA ASP A 204 -16.22 -8.76 -5.30
C ASP A 204 -17.28 -9.79 -5.69
N LEU A 205 -18.51 -9.51 -5.25
CA LEU A 205 -19.74 -10.18 -5.66
C LEU A 205 -20.73 -9.10 -6.12
N PRO A 206 -20.71 -8.76 -7.41
CA PRO A 206 -21.70 -7.86 -7.99
C PRO A 206 -23.12 -8.39 -7.70
N ASP A 207 -24.03 -7.50 -7.38
CA ASP A 207 -25.46 -7.78 -7.16
C ASP A 207 -25.80 -8.71 -5.99
N HIS A 208 -24.84 -9.07 -5.14
CA HIS A 208 -25.14 -9.86 -3.94
C HIS A 208 -26.11 -9.09 -3.01
N PRO A 209 -27.33 -9.59 -2.74
CA PRO A 209 -28.41 -8.80 -2.15
C PRO A 209 -28.13 -8.35 -0.71
N GLY A 210 -27.26 -9.06 0.01
CA GLY A 210 -26.86 -8.68 1.37
C GLY A 210 -25.71 -7.67 1.43
N VAL A 211 -24.99 -7.41 0.33
CA VAL A 211 -23.90 -6.42 0.32
C VAL A 211 -24.48 -5.03 0.15
N ARG A 212 -24.23 -4.14 1.11
CA ARG A 212 -24.70 -2.76 1.08
C ARG A 212 -23.60 -1.85 0.53
N ARG A 213 -23.95 -1.03 -0.44
CA ARG A 213 -23.07 -0.02 -1.03
C ARG A 213 -23.76 1.34 -1.08
N THR A 214 -22.97 2.40 -1.12
CA THR A 214 -23.45 3.79 -1.26
C THR A 214 -22.44 4.56 -2.12
N PRO A 215 -22.84 5.61 -2.84
CA PRO A 215 -21.90 6.53 -3.50
C PRO A 215 -20.81 7.02 -2.54
N ALA A 216 -19.55 7.06 -2.98
CA ALA A 216 -18.46 7.52 -2.12
C ALA A 216 -18.67 8.98 -1.67
N THR A 217 -19.26 9.80 -2.53
CA THR A 217 -19.66 11.19 -2.29
C THR A 217 -20.68 11.38 -1.16
N ASP A 218 -21.47 10.35 -0.84
CA ASP A 218 -22.39 10.39 0.31
C ASP A 218 -21.66 10.22 1.65
N LEU A 219 -20.46 9.63 1.64
CA LEU A 219 -19.61 9.44 2.83
C LEU A 219 -18.55 10.52 2.96
N ASP A 220 -17.94 10.89 1.82
CA ASP A 220 -16.92 11.92 1.69
C ASP A 220 -17.21 12.73 0.41
N PRO A 221 -17.78 13.96 0.54
CA PRO A 221 -18.08 14.81 -0.60
C PRO A 221 -16.89 15.13 -1.50
N ASP A 222 -15.67 15.02 -0.96
CA ASP A 222 -14.41 15.30 -1.63
C ASP A 222 -13.71 14.05 -2.18
N SER A 223 -14.39 12.89 -2.15
CA SER A 223 -13.82 11.61 -2.57
C SER A 223 -13.40 11.61 -4.04
N ASP A 224 -12.19 11.10 -4.29
CA ASP A 224 -11.66 10.88 -5.64
C ASP A 224 -12.40 9.78 -6.42
N LEU A 225 -13.20 8.97 -5.72
CA LEU A 225 -14.02 7.92 -6.31
C LEU A 225 -15.32 8.47 -6.94
N GLY A 226 -15.74 9.69 -6.60
CA GLY A 226 -17.00 10.29 -7.05
C GLY A 226 -18.22 9.45 -6.67
N ASP A 227 -19.21 9.34 -7.56
CA ASP A 227 -20.46 8.59 -7.29
C ASP A 227 -20.31 7.07 -7.33
N LYS A 228 -19.08 6.54 -7.32
CA LYS A 228 -18.86 5.09 -7.31
C LYS A 228 -19.37 4.49 -6.03
N LEU A 229 -20.01 3.33 -6.17
CA LEU A 229 -20.54 2.58 -5.06
C LEU A 229 -19.41 1.93 -4.26
N VAL A 230 -19.24 2.36 -3.02
CA VAL A 230 -18.29 1.81 -2.05
C VAL A 230 -19.01 0.92 -1.07
N THR A 231 -18.36 -0.15 -0.62
CA THR A 231 -18.96 -1.18 0.24
C THR A 231 -18.99 -0.72 1.70
N VAL A 232 -20.19 -0.45 2.21
CA VAL A 232 -20.41 -0.04 3.62
C VAL A 232 -20.75 -1.20 4.55
N ALA A 233 -21.31 -2.30 4.03
CA ALA A 233 -21.55 -3.50 4.82
C ALA A 233 -21.48 -4.77 3.98
N VAL A 234 -20.90 -5.83 4.55
CA VAL A 234 -20.86 -7.17 3.96
C VAL A 234 -21.44 -8.14 4.99
N PRO A 235 -22.44 -8.95 4.61
CA PRO A 235 -23.06 -9.90 5.52
C PRO A 235 -22.11 -11.08 5.73
N ALA A 236 -22.42 -11.99 6.66
CA ALA A 236 -21.79 -13.30 6.64
C ALA A 236 -22.07 -13.96 5.28
N LEU A 237 -21.01 -14.32 4.56
CA LEU A 237 -21.11 -14.90 3.22
C LEU A 237 -21.05 -16.43 3.30
N ALA A 238 -21.77 -17.10 2.41
CA ALA A 238 -21.64 -18.54 2.26
C ALA A 238 -20.23 -18.91 1.74
N PRO A 239 -19.68 -20.09 2.09
CA PRO A 239 -18.30 -20.45 1.72
C PRO A 239 -18.00 -20.42 0.22
N ASP A 240 -18.97 -20.75 -0.62
CA ASP A 240 -18.91 -20.69 -2.08
C ASP A 240 -18.87 -19.25 -2.59
N ALA A 241 -19.67 -18.35 -2.01
CA ALA A 241 -19.65 -16.92 -2.30
C ALA A 241 -18.28 -16.30 -1.95
N ILE A 242 -17.72 -16.66 -0.79
CA ILE A 242 -16.36 -16.24 -0.39
C ILE A 242 -15.32 -16.72 -1.41
N ALA A 243 -15.39 -18.00 -1.79
CA ALA A 243 -14.46 -18.57 -2.77
C ALA A 243 -14.56 -17.87 -4.14
N ALA A 244 -15.78 -17.56 -4.61
CA ALA A 244 -16.00 -16.86 -5.86
C ALA A 244 -15.43 -15.44 -5.86
N ALA A 245 -15.64 -14.69 -4.77
CA ALA A 245 -15.09 -13.34 -4.59
C ALA A 245 -13.55 -13.37 -4.59
N LEU A 246 -12.96 -14.27 -3.79
CA LEU A 246 -11.50 -14.40 -3.71
C LEU A 246 -10.89 -14.84 -5.04
N GLU A 247 -11.57 -15.70 -5.81
CA GLU A 247 -11.12 -16.10 -7.14
C GLU A 247 -11.13 -14.94 -8.15
N ALA A 248 -12.09 -14.01 -8.05
CA ALA A 248 -12.09 -12.80 -8.86
C ALA A 248 -10.86 -11.92 -8.57
N GLY A 249 -10.55 -11.69 -7.28
CA GLY A 249 -9.33 -10.98 -6.87
C GLY A 249 -8.05 -11.73 -7.27
N ARG A 250 -7.99 -13.05 -7.10
CA ARG A 250 -6.84 -13.88 -7.47
C ARG A 250 -6.54 -13.79 -8.97
N ARG A 251 -7.57 -13.83 -9.83
CA ARG A 251 -7.41 -13.64 -11.28
C ARG A 251 -6.84 -12.27 -11.61
N ARG A 252 -7.33 -11.21 -10.95
CA ARG A 252 -6.77 -9.85 -11.12
C ARG A 252 -5.30 -9.78 -10.72
N ALA A 253 -4.94 -10.37 -9.59
CA ALA A 253 -3.55 -10.43 -9.12
C ALA A 253 -2.67 -11.25 -10.07
N ALA A 254 -3.15 -12.39 -10.59
CA ALA A 254 -2.45 -13.19 -11.57
C ALA A 254 -2.13 -12.40 -12.85
N THR A 255 -3.12 -11.68 -13.40
CA THR A 255 -2.90 -10.81 -14.58
C THR A 255 -1.86 -9.72 -14.30
N MET A 256 -1.87 -9.09 -13.13
CA MET A 256 -0.87 -8.09 -12.77
C MET A 256 0.53 -8.68 -12.65
N ARG A 257 0.64 -9.90 -12.11
CA ARG A 257 1.92 -10.61 -12.01
C ARG A 257 2.46 -11.01 -13.36
N GLU A 258 1.62 -11.52 -14.26
CA GLU A 258 1.99 -11.85 -15.64
C GLU A 258 2.48 -10.61 -16.41
N ALA A 259 1.90 -9.44 -16.14
CA ALA A 259 2.35 -8.16 -16.66
C ALA A 259 3.60 -7.58 -15.94
N GLY A 260 4.15 -8.29 -14.95
CA GLY A 260 5.32 -7.85 -14.18
C GLY A 260 5.08 -6.67 -13.22
N LEU A 261 3.82 -6.32 -12.96
CA LEU A 261 3.43 -5.18 -12.11
C LEU A 261 3.58 -5.51 -10.62
N ILE A 262 3.36 -6.77 -10.25
CA ILE A 262 3.54 -7.29 -8.88
C ILE A 262 4.41 -8.55 -8.88
N ARG A 263 4.94 -8.91 -7.71
CA ARG A 263 5.64 -10.19 -7.47
C ARG A 263 4.69 -11.25 -6.91
N SER A 264 3.93 -10.88 -5.89
CA SER A 264 2.99 -11.75 -5.21
C SER A 264 1.87 -10.96 -4.55
N ALA A 265 0.81 -11.66 -4.16
CA ALA A 265 -0.30 -11.10 -3.39
C ALA A 265 -0.91 -12.15 -2.46
N ALA A 266 -1.41 -11.71 -1.31
CA ALA A 266 -2.23 -12.50 -0.40
C ALA A 266 -3.56 -11.77 -0.19
N LEU A 267 -4.68 -12.48 -0.30
CA LEU A 267 -6.04 -11.93 -0.26
C LEU A 267 -6.81 -12.63 0.86
N MET A 268 -7.59 -11.87 1.63
CA MET A 268 -8.38 -12.38 2.74
C MET A 268 -9.82 -11.87 2.72
N LEU A 269 -10.76 -12.78 2.99
CA LEU A 269 -12.18 -12.50 3.12
C LEU A 269 -12.83 -13.49 4.10
N GLN A 270 -13.39 -12.98 5.19
CA GLN A 270 -14.11 -13.71 6.25
C GLN A 270 -13.42 -14.99 6.71
N GLY A 271 -12.13 -14.87 7.05
CA GLY A 271 -11.31 -15.97 7.56
C GLY A 271 -10.82 -16.97 6.50
N ARG A 272 -11.10 -16.73 5.22
CA ARG A 272 -10.48 -17.46 4.10
C ARG A 272 -9.33 -16.66 3.50
N THR A 273 -8.27 -17.35 3.12
CA THR A 273 -7.07 -16.76 2.54
C THR A 273 -6.76 -17.42 1.20
N VAL A 274 -6.37 -16.61 0.22
CA VAL A 274 -5.81 -17.05 -1.07
C VAL A 274 -4.47 -16.35 -1.27
N VAL A 275 -3.43 -17.11 -1.60
CA VAL A 275 -2.10 -16.59 -1.91
C VAL A 275 -1.76 -16.86 -3.36
N LEU A 276 -1.19 -15.86 -4.03
CA LEU A 276 -0.67 -15.99 -5.39
C LEU A 276 0.74 -16.58 -5.34
N GLU A 277 0.85 -17.89 -5.16
CA GLU A 277 2.15 -18.59 -5.02
C GLU A 277 3.08 -18.36 -6.21
N GLU A 278 4.37 -18.14 -5.94
CA GLU A 278 5.43 -18.28 -6.95
C GLU A 278 5.38 -19.71 -7.52
N ARG A 279 5.41 -19.86 -8.85
CA ARG A 279 5.87 -21.13 -9.42
C ARG A 279 7.35 -21.28 -9.08
N ARG A 280 7.67 -21.83 -7.91
CA ARG A 280 8.99 -22.40 -7.69
C ARG A 280 9.02 -23.74 -8.42
N GLU A 281 9.55 -23.76 -9.64
CA GLU A 281 10.09 -25.00 -10.18
C GLU A 281 11.15 -25.49 -9.20
N ILE A 282 10.82 -26.53 -8.43
CA ILE A 282 11.84 -27.35 -7.78
C ILE A 282 12.46 -28.14 -8.93
N ARG A 283 13.57 -27.63 -9.48
CA ARG A 283 14.42 -28.44 -10.34
C ARG A 283 15.03 -29.55 -9.48
N PRO A 284 14.97 -30.82 -9.92
CA PRO A 284 15.58 -31.93 -9.20
C PRO A 284 17.10 -31.77 -9.09
#